data_AF-A0A1Y3PV14-F1
#
_entry.id   AF-A0A1Y3PV14-F1
#
_cell.length_a   1.000
_cell.length_b   1.000
_cell.length_c   1.000
_cell.angle_alpha   90.00
_cell.angle_beta   90.00
_cell.angle_gamma   90.00
#
_symmetry.space_group_name_H-M   'P 1'
#
loop_
_entity.id
_entity.type
_entity.pdbx_description
1 polymer ?
#
loop_
_entity_poly.entity_id
_entity_poly.type
_entity_poly.pdbx_seq_one_letter_code
_entity_poly.pdbx_strand_id
1 'polypeptide(L)'
;MKLQKWLYKASVWCMAGALALTMSATSAQAETNELWTKAAQKALAEANKVEPEQVKISEWTVVPNDTTALEQEARDKQSQKQADLQAKRQELREAELKLQSVQNELTSIQQATLSQESKALLTETYSKQLDEAKKAVESLQKEIESLENELSKPAETPDYPKEIAYAVASIKHFSYTLHKLVYVDPSNGKVIPEAQANSYQAVKEINKQVKNPDAGWKDSSLNNGMAVTYLLIFLIASYLLLFRTERHSRQSEALIRARGGVHSNTFTA
;
A
#
# COMPACT_ATOMS: atom_id res chain seq x y z
N MET A 1 -27.02 -45.33 16.86
CA MET A 1 -26.82 -44.39 17.99
C MET A 1 -25.37 -43.93 18.24
N LYS A 2 -24.32 -44.74 18.02
CA LYS A 2 -22.92 -44.32 18.28
C LYS A 2 -22.36 -43.29 17.27
N LEU A 3 -22.75 -43.39 16.00
CA LEU A 3 -22.27 -42.51 14.91
C LEU A 3 -22.75 -41.04 15.06
N GLN A 4 -24.02 -40.83 15.44
CA GLN A 4 -24.57 -39.50 15.69
C GLN A 4 -23.89 -38.78 16.86
N LYS A 5 -23.56 -39.49 17.94
CA LYS A 5 -22.81 -38.91 19.07
C LYS A 5 -21.39 -38.49 18.66
N TRP A 6 -20.78 -39.19 17.71
CA TRP A 6 -19.45 -38.87 17.21
C TRP A 6 -19.47 -37.66 16.27
N LEU A 7 -20.43 -37.61 15.33
CA LEU A 7 -20.64 -36.45 14.45
C LEU A 7 -20.99 -35.18 15.24
N TYR A 8 -21.81 -35.29 16.28
CA TYR A 8 -22.12 -34.15 17.16
C TYR A 8 -20.86 -33.62 17.86
N LYS A 9 -20.04 -34.50 18.44
CA LYS A 9 -18.76 -34.09 19.06
C LYS A 9 -17.81 -33.45 18.04
N ALA A 10 -17.66 -34.03 16.86
CA ALA A 10 -16.84 -33.44 15.80
C ALA A 10 -17.32 -32.04 15.40
N SER A 11 -18.64 -31.84 15.24
CA SER A 11 -19.22 -30.53 14.91
C SER A 11 -19.01 -29.47 16.00
N VAL A 12 -19.10 -29.87 17.28
CA VAL A 12 -18.83 -28.98 18.42
C VAL A 12 -17.35 -28.59 18.48
N TRP A 13 -16.44 -29.52 18.19
CA TRP A 13 -15.00 -29.23 18.13
C TRP A 13 -14.63 -28.36 16.92
N CYS A 14 -15.25 -28.57 15.76
CA CYS A 14 -15.07 -27.70 14.60
C CYS A 14 -15.65 -26.30 14.82
N MET A 15 -16.82 -26.18 15.44
CA MET A 15 -17.40 -24.87 15.80
C MET A 15 -16.59 -24.15 16.87
N ALA A 16 -16.10 -24.85 17.90
CA ALA A 16 -15.21 -24.26 18.91
C ALA A 16 -13.86 -23.85 18.33
N GLY A 17 -13.29 -24.65 17.42
CA GLY A 17 -12.06 -24.33 16.70
C GLY A 17 -12.23 -23.12 15.76
N ALA A 18 -13.33 -23.05 15.01
CA ALA A 18 -13.66 -21.89 14.18
C ALA A 18 -13.90 -20.64 15.03
N LEU A 19 -14.62 -20.75 16.15
CA LEU A 19 -14.85 -19.64 17.07
C LEU A 19 -13.53 -19.13 17.68
N ALA A 20 -12.65 -20.04 18.12
CA ALA A 20 -11.35 -19.70 18.67
C ALA A 20 -10.43 -19.03 17.63
N LEU A 21 -10.44 -19.50 16.38
CA LEU A 21 -9.71 -18.89 15.27
C LEU A 21 -10.25 -17.49 14.92
N THR A 22 -11.57 -17.30 14.93
CA THR A 22 -12.15 -15.96 14.72
C THR A 22 -11.85 -15.02 15.87
N MET A 23 -11.91 -15.49 17.12
CA MET A 23 -11.63 -14.65 18.30
C MET A 23 -10.17 -14.21 18.38
N SER A 24 -9.23 -15.10 18.04
CA SER A 24 -7.80 -14.79 18.01
C SER A 24 -7.41 -13.87 16.83
N ALA A 25 -8.09 -14.00 15.67
CA ALA A 25 -7.96 -13.04 14.58
C ALA A 25 -8.50 -11.65 14.96
N THR A 26 -9.63 -11.58 15.68
CA THR A 26 -10.19 -10.29 16.13
C THR A 26 -9.36 -9.60 17.22
N SER A 27 -8.69 -10.34 18.11
CA SER A 27 -7.82 -9.73 19.12
C SER A 27 -6.52 -9.20 18.54
N ALA A 28 -5.92 -9.91 17.58
CA ALA A 28 -4.74 -9.43 16.86
C ALA A 28 -5.05 -8.17 16.03
N GLN A 29 -6.22 -8.14 15.37
CA GLN A 29 -6.68 -6.96 14.64
C GLN A 29 -6.98 -5.77 15.58
N ALA A 30 -7.47 -6.03 16.79
CA ALA A 30 -7.75 -4.98 17.78
C ALA A 30 -6.45 -4.32 18.29
N GLU A 31 -5.41 -5.11 18.55
CA GLU A 31 -4.09 -4.60 18.95
C GLU A 31 -3.44 -3.75 17.84
N THR A 32 -3.52 -4.20 16.58
CA THR A 32 -3.02 -3.41 15.44
C THR A 32 -3.80 -2.12 15.25
N ASN A 33 -5.13 -2.16 15.36
CA ASN A 33 -5.98 -0.96 15.26
C ASN A 33 -5.68 0.05 16.37
N GLU A 34 -5.36 -0.41 17.59
CA GLU A 34 -4.97 0.48 18.69
C GLU A 34 -3.64 1.19 18.40
N LEU A 35 -2.65 0.47 17.86
CA LEU A 35 -1.37 1.05 17.45
C LEU A 35 -1.53 2.11 16.36
N TRP A 36 -2.32 1.82 15.32
CA TRP A 36 -2.61 2.77 14.24
C TRP A 36 -3.34 4.01 14.77
N THR A 37 -4.30 3.81 15.69
CA THR A 37 -5.05 4.90 16.31
C THR A 37 -4.14 5.82 17.12
N LYS A 38 -3.25 5.28 17.95
CA LYS A 38 -2.28 6.08 18.73
C LYS A 38 -1.33 6.86 17.83
N ALA A 39 -0.81 6.23 16.77
CA ALA A 39 0.08 6.88 15.81
C ALA A 39 -0.64 8.04 15.07
N ALA A 40 -1.86 7.79 14.59
CA ALA A 40 -2.70 8.79 13.93
C ALA A 40 -3.08 9.96 14.85
N GLN A 41 -3.50 9.67 16.09
CA GLN A 41 -3.83 10.69 17.08
C GLN A 41 -2.64 11.60 17.37
N LYS A 42 -1.46 11.02 17.61
CA LYS A 42 -0.24 11.78 17.86
C LYS A 42 0.11 12.68 16.67
N ALA A 43 0.12 12.14 15.46
CA ALA A 43 0.47 12.89 14.25
C ALA A 43 -0.51 14.04 13.98
N LEU A 44 -1.82 13.81 14.17
CA LEU A 44 -2.84 14.84 13.98
C LEU A 44 -2.85 15.88 15.09
N ALA A 45 -2.62 15.46 16.34
CA ALA A 45 -2.50 16.34 17.49
C ALA A 45 -1.35 17.34 17.30
N GLU A 46 -0.18 16.82 16.90
CA GLU A 46 1.00 17.64 16.58
C GLU A 46 0.73 18.60 15.42
N ALA A 47 0.16 18.11 14.32
CA ALA A 47 -0.14 18.94 13.15
C ALA A 47 -1.16 20.05 13.43
N ASN A 48 -2.13 19.82 14.32
CA ASN A 48 -3.20 20.77 14.63
C ASN A 48 -3.01 21.51 15.97
N LYS A 49 -1.90 21.27 16.67
CA LYS A 49 -1.58 21.86 17.99
C LYS A 49 -2.72 21.67 19.00
N VAL A 50 -3.26 20.46 19.05
CA VAL A 50 -4.31 20.03 19.99
C VAL A 50 -3.81 18.88 20.84
N GLU A 51 -4.47 18.62 21.97
CA GLU A 51 -4.17 17.43 22.78
C GLU A 51 -4.62 16.15 22.04
N PRO A 52 -3.88 15.03 22.14
CA PRO A 52 -4.24 13.76 21.49
C PRO A 52 -5.66 13.27 21.82
N GLU A 53 -6.15 13.54 23.04
CA GLU A 53 -7.49 13.18 23.49
C GLU A 53 -8.62 13.92 22.74
N GLN A 54 -8.30 15.06 22.11
CA GLN A 54 -9.24 15.83 21.30
C GLN A 54 -9.40 15.28 19.87
N VAL A 55 -8.61 14.26 19.52
CA VAL A 55 -8.64 13.57 18.22
C VAL A 55 -9.31 12.21 18.39
N LYS A 56 -10.51 12.05 17.82
CA LYS A 56 -11.20 10.76 17.77
C LYS A 56 -11.05 10.14 16.39
N ILE A 57 -10.59 8.89 16.32
CA ILE A 57 -10.45 8.14 15.06
C ILE A 57 -11.59 7.12 14.97
N SER A 58 -12.23 7.02 13.81
CA SER A 58 -13.24 6.01 13.52
C SER A 58 -12.63 4.61 13.40
N GLU A 59 -13.47 3.61 13.11
CA GLU A 59 -12.97 2.30 12.71
C GLU A 59 -12.09 2.39 11.47
N TRP A 60 -11.06 1.54 11.43
CA TRP A 60 -10.12 1.43 10.32
C TRP A 60 -10.67 0.53 9.22
N THR A 61 -10.55 0.98 7.97
CA THR A 61 -10.85 0.18 6.79
C THR A 61 -9.57 -0.03 6.00
N VAL A 62 -9.23 -1.29 5.70
CA VAL A 62 -8.06 -1.65 4.89
C VAL A 62 -8.49 -1.88 3.46
N VAL A 63 -7.82 -1.24 2.51
CA VAL A 63 -8.06 -1.41 1.08
C VAL A 63 -6.79 -1.87 0.37
N PRO A 64 -6.88 -2.75 -0.64
CA PRO A 64 -5.74 -3.08 -1.49
C PRO A 64 -5.34 -1.85 -2.31
N ASN A 65 -4.04 -1.69 -2.52
CA ASN A 65 -3.45 -0.61 -3.29
C ASN A 65 -2.63 -1.17 -4.44
N ASP A 66 -3.03 -0.85 -5.67
CA ASP A 66 -2.25 -1.20 -6.84
C ASP A 66 -1.06 -0.23 -6.98
N THR A 67 0.14 -0.76 -6.71
CA THR A 67 1.40 -0.03 -6.75
C THR A 67 2.08 -0.10 -8.11
N THR A 68 1.55 -0.87 -9.07
CA THR A 68 2.22 -1.16 -10.35
C THR A 68 2.56 0.11 -11.13
N ALA A 69 1.64 1.07 -11.19
CA ALA A 69 1.88 2.35 -11.88
C ALA A 69 2.97 3.20 -11.21
N LEU A 70 3.02 3.21 -9.87
CA LEU A 70 4.02 3.96 -9.11
C LEU A 70 5.40 3.29 -9.17
N GLU A 71 5.44 1.96 -9.11
CA GLU A 71 6.65 1.17 -9.31
C GLU A 71 7.20 1.37 -10.73
N GLN A 72 6.33 1.42 -11.73
CA GLN A 72 6.72 1.71 -13.10
C GLN A 72 7.26 3.14 -13.23
N GLU A 73 6.59 4.14 -12.65
CA GLU A 73 7.08 5.53 -12.65
C GLU A 73 8.45 5.65 -11.96
N ALA A 74 8.68 4.92 -10.86
CA ALA A 74 9.97 4.89 -10.18
C ALA A 74 11.07 4.28 -11.07
N ARG A 75 10.77 3.18 -11.77
CA ARG A 75 11.69 2.55 -12.74
C ARG A 75 11.98 3.46 -13.92
N ASP A 76 10.96 4.13 -14.47
CA ASP A 76 11.10 5.04 -15.59
C ASP A 76 11.97 6.24 -15.20
N LYS A 77 11.77 6.81 -14.00
CA LYS A 77 12.64 7.87 -13.46
C LYS A 77 14.08 7.40 -13.28
N GLN A 78 14.30 6.17 -12.79
CA GLN A 78 15.64 5.61 -12.64
C GLN A 78 16.32 5.41 -14.00
N SER A 79 15.56 4.90 -14.99
CA SER A 79 16.04 4.73 -16.36
C SER A 79 16.36 6.08 -17.02
N GLN A 80 15.52 7.09 -16.81
CA GLN A 80 15.77 8.45 -17.31
C GLN A 80 17.06 9.03 -16.71
N LYS A 81 17.25 8.92 -15.39
CA LYS A 81 18.49 9.37 -14.74
C LYS A 81 19.74 8.67 -15.28
N GLN A 82 19.64 7.38 -15.60
CA GLN A 82 20.75 6.64 -16.22
C GLN A 82 21.02 7.14 -17.64
N ALA A 83 19.98 7.45 -18.42
CA ALA A 83 20.12 8.04 -19.75
C ALA A 83 20.75 9.43 -19.69
N ASP A 84 20.31 10.27 -18.74
CA ASP A 84 20.86 11.61 -18.52
C ASP A 84 22.35 11.55 -18.13
N LEU A 85 22.73 10.60 -17.25
CA LEU A 85 24.13 10.37 -16.91
C LEU A 85 24.98 9.97 -18.13
N GLN A 86 24.45 9.09 -18.99
CA GLN A 86 25.15 8.70 -20.22
C GLN A 86 25.31 9.88 -21.19
N ALA A 87 24.26 10.68 -21.37
CA ALA A 87 24.32 11.90 -22.18
C ALA A 87 25.37 12.87 -21.66
N LYS A 88 25.39 13.12 -20.34
CA LYS A 88 26.40 13.99 -19.70
C LYS A 88 27.82 13.47 -19.84
N ARG A 89 28.04 12.16 -19.73
CA ARG A 89 29.34 11.53 -20.00
C ARG A 89 29.76 11.65 -21.47
N GLN A 90 28.81 11.71 -22.41
CA GLN A 90 29.12 12.00 -23.80
C GLN A 90 29.48 13.47 -24.00
N GLU A 91 28.70 14.40 -23.44
CA GLU A 91 29.01 15.84 -23.44
C GLU A 91 30.40 16.11 -22.85
N LEU A 92 30.78 15.42 -21.77
CA LEU A 92 32.11 15.53 -21.17
C LEU A 92 33.20 15.11 -22.16
N ARG A 93 33.04 13.97 -22.84
CA ARG A 93 34.01 13.50 -23.84
C ARG A 93 34.16 14.49 -24.99
N GLU A 94 33.06 15.08 -25.46
CA GLU A 94 33.09 16.10 -26.51
C GLU A 94 33.79 17.40 -26.04
N ALA A 95 33.55 17.80 -24.79
CA ALA A 95 34.22 18.95 -24.17
C ALA A 95 35.72 18.70 -23.97
N GLU A 96 36.13 17.49 -23.56
CA GLU A 96 37.53 17.08 -23.43
C GLU A 96 38.25 17.09 -24.79
N LEU A 97 37.60 16.59 -25.85
CA LEU A 97 38.14 16.66 -27.22
C LEU A 97 38.33 18.10 -27.68
N LYS A 98 37.37 18.99 -27.37
CA LYS A 98 37.48 20.41 -27.69
C LYS A 98 38.63 21.07 -26.92
N LEU A 99 38.77 20.76 -25.63
CA LEU A 99 39.88 21.25 -24.80
C LEU A 99 41.23 20.81 -25.36
N GLN A 100 41.34 19.54 -25.78
CA GLN A 100 42.55 19.02 -26.40
C GLN A 100 42.83 19.70 -27.76
N SER A 101 41.81 19.95 -28.58
CA SER A 101 41.95 20.68 -29.84
C SER A 101 42.52 22.08 -29.62
N VAL A 102 41.95 22.84 -28.67
CA VAL A 102 42.41 24.20 -28.35
C VAL A 102 43.84 24.19 -27.82
N GLN A 103 44.23 23.19 -27.00
CA GLN A 103 45.61 23.02 -26.55
C GLN A 103 46.59 22.75 -27.70
N ASN A 104 46.20 21.93 -28.66
CA ASN A 104 47.01 21.63 -29.85
C ASN A 104 47.17 22.86 -30.74
N GLU A 105 46.11 23.66 -30.92
CA GLU A 105 46.17 24.92 -31.67
C GLU A 105 47.08 25.94 -30.99
N LEU A 106 47.01 26.08 -29.67
CA LEU A 106 47.92 26.92 -28.88
C LEU A 106 49.39 26.51 -29.07
N THR A 107 49.67 25.21 -29.02
CA THR A 107 51.03 24.67 -29.22
C THR A 107 51.49 24.92 -30.66
N SER A 108 50.60 24.76 -31.64
CA SER A 108 50.89 25.03 -33.05
C SER A 108 51.20 26.51 -33.30
N ILE A 109 50.45 27.43 -32.70
CA ILE A 109 50.70 28.88 -32.75
C ILE A 109 52.06 29.22 -32.11
N GLN A 110 52.39 28.58 -30.99
CA GLN A 110 53.69 28.76 -30.33
C GLN A 110 54.86 28.29 -31.20
N GLN A 111 54.67 27.25 -32.00
CA GLN A 111 55.68 26.71 -32.91
C GLN A 111 55.71 27.42 -34.28
N ALA A 112 54.63 28.10 -34.66
CA ALA A 112 54.52 28.77 -35.95
C ALA A 112 55.42 30.01 -36.06
N THR A 113 55.96 30.21 -37.26
CA THR A 113 56.75 31.38 -37.66
C THR A 113 55.82 32.52 -38.09
N LEU A 114 55.19 33.16 -37.12
CA LEU A 114 54.27 34.29 -37.32
C LEU A 114 54.91 35.61 -36.86
N SER A 115 54.35 36.75 -37.29
CA SER A 115 54.74 38.04 -36.71
C SER A 115 54.42 38.07 -35.21
N GLN A 116 55.22 38.79 -34.43
CA GLN A 116 55.05 38.84 -32.97
C GLN A 116 53.64 39.31 -32.56
N GLU A 117 53.09 40.27 -33.30
CA GLU A 117 51.77 40.86 -33.06
C GLU A 117 50.62 39.86 -33.35
N SER A 118 50.71 39.13 -34.48
CA SER A 118 49.71 38.09 -34.82
C SER A 118 49.77 36.89 -33.86
N LYS A 119 50.98 36.52 -33.44
CA LYS A 119 51.20 35.46 -32.45
C LYS A 119 50.60 35.83 -31.09
N ALA A 120 50.76 37.07 -30.65
CA ALA A 120 50.18 37.57 -29.40
C ALA A 120 48.65 37.52 -29.43
N LEU A 121 48.03 38.03 -30.50
CA LEU A 121 46.57 38.09 -30.64
C LEU A 121 45.91 36.70 -30.71
N LEU A 122 46.54 35.77 -31.45
CA LEU A 122 46.07 34.39 -31.51
C LEU A 122 46.24 33.68 -30.15
N THR A 123 47.37 33.87 -29.48
CA THR A 123 47.62 33.27 -28.16
C THR A 123 46.59 33.76 -27.12
N GLU A 124 46.25 35.05 -27.11
CA GLU A 124 45.21 35.59 -26.22
C GLU A 124 43.81 35.03 -26.52
N THR A 125 43.49 34.86 -27.80
CA THR A 125 42.18 34.32 -28.21
C THR A 125 42.03 32.86 -27.78
N TYR A 126 43.03 32.03 -28.08
CA TYR A 126 42.98 30.61 -27.75
C TYR A 126 43.20 30.35 -26.25
N SER A 127 43.90 31.21 -25.51
CA SER A 127 43.97 31.08 -24.04
C SER A 127 42.61 31.33 -23.38
N LYS A 128 41.82 32.30 -23.86
CA LYS A 128 40.43 32.50 -23.41
C LYS A 128 39.55 31.29 -23.71
N GLN A 129 39.63 30.77 -24.94
CA GLN A 129 38.89 29.56 -25.32
C GLN A 129 39.30 28.33 -24.51
N LEU A 130 40.58 28.22 -24.13
CA LEU A 130 41.09 27.16 -23.27
C LEU A 130 40.52 27.24 -21.85
N ASP A 131 40.43 28.44 -21.29
CA ASP A 131 39.84 28.65 -19.96
C ASP A 131 38.33 28.39 -19.97
N GLU A 132 37.62 28.77 -21.05
CA GLU A 132 36.21 28.42 -21.23
C GLU A 132 35.99 26.91 -21.36
N ALA A 133 36.84 26.23 -22.15
CA ALA A 133 36.77 24.77 -22.30
C ALA A 133 37.05 24.05 -20.98
N LYS A 134 38.03 24.51 -20.18
CA LYS A 134 38.30 23.98 -18.83
C LYS A 134 37.09 24.11 -17.91
N LYS A 135 36.47 25.29 -17.87
CA LYS A 135 35.27 25.53 -17.06
C LYS A 135 34.10 24.64 -17.48
N ALA A 136 33.92 24.41 -18.77
CA ALA A 136 32.88 23.51 -19.28
C ALA A 136 33.11 22.06 -18.83
N VAL A 137 34.36 21.56 -18.93
CA VAL A 137 34.75 20.24 -18.44
C VAL A 137 34.52 20.11 -16.93
N GLU A 138 34.97 21.08 -16.14
CA GLU A 138 34.77 21.08 -14.68
C GLU A 138 33.28 21.10 -14.29
N SER A 139 32.45 21.86 -15.01
CA SER A 139 31.00 21.89 -14.78
C SER A 139 30.36 20.53 -15.05
N LEU A 140 30.68 19.92 -16.19
CA LEU A 140 30.15 18.62 -16.57
C LEU A 140 30.61 17.51 -15.61
N GLN A 141 31.85 17.55 -15.14
CA GLN A 141 32.35 16.62 -14.13
C GLN A 141 31.55 16.71 -12.82
N LYS A 142 31.23 17.92 -12.36
CA LYS A 142 30.40 18.12 -11.16
C LYS A 142 28.96 17.62 -11.36
N GLU A 143 28.38 17.85 -12.53
CA GLU A 143 27.04 17.34 -12.87
C GLU A 143 27.02 15.81 -12.89
N ILE A 144 28.04 15.18 -13.47
CA ILE A 144 28.21 13.72 -13.49
C ILE A 144 28.38 13.19 -12.07
N GLU A 145 29.25 13.78 -11.26
CA GLU A 145 29.46 13.37 -9.87
C GLU A 145 28.17 13.49 -9.05
N SER A 146 27.39 14.55 -9.26
CA SER A 146 26.08 14.72 -8.63
C SER A 146 25.10 13.61 -9.04
N LEU A 147 25.00 13.30 -10.34
CA LEU A 147 24.13 12.23 -10.84
C LEU A 147 24.58 10.84 -10.37
N GLU A 148 25.89 10.59 -10.31
CA GLU A 148 26.45 9.36 -9.76
C GLU A 148 26.20 9.23 -8.26
N ASN A 149 26.28 10.32 -7.50
CA ASN A 149 25.92 10.36 -6.09
C ASN A 149 24.42 10.13 -5.87
N GLU A 150 23.56 10.57 -6.78
CA GLU A 150 22.13 10.27 -6.73
C GLU A 150 21.81 8.81 -7.08
N LEU A 151 22.52 8.24 -8.06
CA LEU A 151 22.31 6.86 -8.52
C LEU A 151 23.00 5.82 -7.63
N SER A 152 24.05 6.19 -6.90
CA SER A 152 24.79 5.31 -5.97
C SER A 152 24.08 5.14 -4.64
N LYS A 153 23.19 6.07 -4.27
CA LYS A 153 22.24 5.84 -3.19
C LYS A 153 21.43 4.58 -3.56
N PRO A 154 21.29 3.59 -2.66
CA PRO A 154 20.45 2.44 -2.94
C PRO A 154 19.12 2.99 -3.42
N ALA A 155 18.66 2.51 -4.57
CA ALA A 155 17.36 2.91 -5.08
C ALA A 155 16.39 2.64 -3.93
N GLU A 156 15.92 3.71 -3.29
CA GLU A 156 14.71 3.66 -2.50
C GLU A 156 13.66 3.34 -3.57
N THR A 157 13.52 2.05 -3.92
CA THR A 157 12.25 1.54 -4.40
C THR A 157 11.31 1.97 -3.30
N PRO A 158 10.49 3.00 -3.54
CA PRO A 158 9.68 3.53 -2.47
C PRO A 158 8.85 2.33 -2.01
N ASP A 159 8.93 2.01 -0.73
CA ASP A 159 8.20 0.87 -0.19
C ASP A 159 6.72 1.26 -0.21
N TYR A 160 6.11 1.04 -1.38
CA TYR A 160 4.74 1.41 -1.63
C TYR A 160 3.88 0.37 -0.93
N PRO A 161 3.04 0.79 0.02
CA PRO A 161 2.27 -0.15 0.79
C PRO A 161 1.23 -0.79 -0.15
N LYS A 162 1.22 -2.13 -0.18
CA LYS A 162 0.29 -2.95 -0.97
C LYS A 162 -1.16 -2.82 -0.49
N GLU A 163 -1.33 -2.35 0.74
CA GLU A 163 -2.61 -2.08 1.36
C GLU A 163 -2.54 -0.74 2.06
N ILE A 164 -3.67 -0.04 2.14
CA ILE A 164 -3.76 1.24 2.85
C ILE A 164 -4.90 1.11 3.84
N ALA A 165 -4.60 1.34 5.11
CA ALA A 165 -5.62 1.52 6.14
C ALA A 165 -6.05 2.99 6.16
N TYR A 166 -7.35 3.25 6.10
CA TYR A 166 -7.89 4.60 6.27
C TYR A 166 -8.95 4.67 7.36
N ALA A 167 -9.05 5.83 8.00
CA ALA A 167 -10.08 6.14 8.98
C ALA A 167 -10.44 7.63 8.92
N VAL A 168 -11.61 7.98 9.45
CA VAL A 168 -12.02 9.38 9.63
C VAL A 168 -11.60 9.83 11.02
N ALA A 169 -10.76 10.85 11.07
CA ALA A 169 -10.45 11.59 12.28
C ALA A 169 -11.44 12.73 12.47
N SER A 170 -11.91 12.90 13.71
CA SER A 170 -12.69 14.04 14.18
C SER A 170 -11.86 14.78 15.21
N ILE A 171 -11.45 16.00 14.87
CA ILE A 171 -10.61 16.85 15.70
C ILE A 171 -11.49 17.95 16.28
N LYS A 172 -11.66 17.97 17.59
CA LYS A 172 -12.37 19.06 18.26
C LYS A 172 -11.42 20.21 18.51
N HIS A 173 -11.71 21.37 17.93
CA HIS A 173 -10.94 22.59 18.15
C HIS A 173 -11.88 23.71 18.60
N PHE A 174 -11.80 24.07 19.88
CA PHE A 174 -12.69 25.03 20.54
C PHE A 174 -14.18 24.83 20.22
N SER A 175 -14.71 25.57 19.24
CA SER A 175 -16.13 25.65 18.88
C SER A 175 -16.53 24.85 17.63
N TYR A 176 -15.60 24.20 16.93
CA TYR A 176 -15.90 23.41 15.73
C TYR A 176 -15.21 22.04 15.74
N THR A 177 -15.76 21.12 14.94
CA THR A 177 -15.19 19.79 14.72
C THR A 177 -14.72 19.69 13.27
N LEU A 178 -13.43 19.41 13.09
CA LEU A 178 -12.83 19.16 11.79
C LEU A 178 -12.82 17.66 11.53
N HIS A 179 -13.36 17.24 10.38
CA HIS A 179 -13.27 15.85 9.93
C HIS A 179 -12.19 15.72 8.86
N LYS A 180 -11.28 14.75 9.02
CA LYS A 180 -10.18 14.52 8.09
C LYS A 180 -9.95 13.03 7.88
N LEU A 181 -9.66 12.62 6.64
CA LEU A 181 -9.20 11.25 6.38
C LEU A 181 -7.74 11.09 6.81
N VAL A 182 -7.46 10.01 7.51
CA VAL A 182 -6.12 9.60 7.90
C VAL A 182 -5.79 8.30 7.21
N TYR A 183 -4.55 8.18 6.76
CA TYR A 183 -4.04 7.02 6.06
C TYR A 183 -2.86 6.45 6.83
N VAL A 184 -2.81 5.13 6.96
CA VAL A 184 -1.76 4.39 7.63
C VAL A 184 -1.35 3.22 6.74
N ASP A 185 -0.05 2.94 6.73
CA ASP A 185 0.47 1.70 6.16
C ASP A 185 0.24 0.56 7.17
N PRO A 186 -0.62 -0.42 6.87
CA PRO A 186 -0.96 -1.49 7.80
C PRO A 186 0.24 -2.40 8.12
N SER A 187 1.26 -2.45 7.26
CA SER A 187 2.44 -3.31 7.45
C SER A 187 3.37 -2.84 8.56
N ASN A 188 3.45 -1.53 8.79
CA ASN A 188 4.37 -0.92 9.74
C ASN A 188 3.72 0.10 10.70
N GLY A 189 2.43 0.38 10.52
CA GLY A 189 1.64 1.29 11.35
C GLY A 189 2.00 2.78 11.19
N LYS A 190 2.80 3.14 10.19
CA LYS A 190 3.20 4.53 9.95
C LYS A 190 2.07 5.32 9.29
N VAL A 191 1.86 6.54 9.79
CA VAL A 191 0.93 7.49 9.19
C VAL A 191 1.49 7.96 7.84
N ILE A 192 0.69 7.81 6.79
CA ILE A 192 1.03 8.24 5.43
C ILE A 192 0.58 9.70 5.28
N PRO A 193 1.48 10.64 4.94
CA PRO A 193 1.10 12.01 4.65
C PRO A 193 0.06 12.09 3.53
N GLU A 194 -0.92 12.98 3.67
CA GLU A 194 -2.04 13.10 2.71
C GLU A 194 -1.56 13.32 1.26
N ALA A 195 -0.51 14.11 1.05
CA ALA A 195 0.08 14.34 -0.27
C ALA A 195 0.62 13.05 -0.91
N GLN A 196 1.27 12.19 -0.12
CA GLN A 196 1.75 10.89 -0.56
C GLN A 196 0.57 9.93 -0.74
N ALA A 197 -0.38 9.92 0.19
CA ALA A 197 -1.57 9.08 0.11
C ALA A 197 -2.35 9.35 -1.18
N ASN A 198 -2.49 10.61 -1.58
CA ASN A 198 -3.20 11.02 -2.80
C ASN A 198 -2.52 10.57 -4.10
N SER A 199 -1.27 10.09 -4.06
CA SER A 199 -0.63 9.47 -5.22
C SER A 199 -1.22 8.08 -5.51
N TYR A 200 -1.67 7.37 -4.47
CA TYR A 200 -2.24 6.03 -4.56
C TYR A 200 -3.63 6.04 -5.18
N GLN A 201 -3.86 5.11 -6.11
CA GLN A 201 -5.14 5.01 -6.80
C GLN A 201 -6.29 4.71 -5.83
N ALA A 202 -6.08 3.78 -4.89
CA ALA A 202 -7.07 3.44 -3.87
C ALA A 202 -7.54 4.67 -3.07
N VAL A 203 -6.62 5.55 -2.71
CA VAL A 203 -6.93 6.79 -1.97
C VAL A 203 -7.67 7.80 -2.85
N LYS A 204 -7.33 7.93 -4.14
CA LYS A 204 -8.09 8.77 -5.08
C LYS A 204 -9.55 8.34 -5.17
N GLU A 205 -9.81 7.04 -5.16
CA GLU A 205 -11.16 6.48 -5.17
C GLU A 205 -11.90 6.72 -3.85
N ILE A 206 -11.25 6.48 -2.70
CA ILE A 206 -11.78 6.80 -1.36
C ILE A 206 -12.16 8.28 -1.28
N ASN A 207 -11.25 9.19 -1.67
CA ASN A 207 -11.50 10.62 -1.64
C ASN A 207 -12.67 11.06 -2.53
N LYS A 208 -12.90 10.39 -3.68
CA LYS A 208 -14.07 10.65 -4.53
C LYS A 208 -15.37 10.22 -3.85
N GLN A 209 -15.37 9.07 -3.17
CA GLN A 209 -16.53 8.57 -2.44
C GLN A 209 -16.86 9.46 -1.23
N VAL A 210 -15.85 9.89 -0.47
CA VAL A 210 -16.03 10.71 0.73
C VAL A 210 -16.41 12.17 0.40
N LYS A 211 -15.98 12.71 -0.76
CA LYS A 211 -16.36 14.06 -1.23
C LYS A 211 -17.76 14.15 -1.85
N ASN A 212 -18.47 13.02 -2.01
CA ASN A 212 -19.89 12.97 -2.37
C ASN A 212 -20.73 12.68 -1.11
N PRO A 213 -21.16 13.71 -0.34
CA PRO A 213 -21.86 13.50 0.94
C PRO A 213 -23.22 12.79 0.81
N ASP A 214 -23.82 12.74 -0.39
CA ASP A 214 -25.12 12.08 -0.63
C ASP A 214 -25.02 10.54 -0.78
N ALA A 215 -23.81 9.96 -0.87
CA ALA A 215 -23.64 8.53 -1.18
C ALA A 215 -23.45 7.59 0.02
N GLY A 216 -23.58 8.08 1.25
CA GLY A 216 -23.71 7.19 2.40
C GLY A 216 -22.55 7.21 3.37
N TRP A 217 -22.55 8.22 4.22
CA TRP A 217 -22.11 8.07 5.62
C TRP A 217 -23.11 7.15 6.35
N LYS A 218 -23.25 5.90 5.91
CA LYS A 218 -23.97 4.85 6.63
C LYS A 218 -22.93 3.96 7.27
N ASP A 219 -22.97 3.93 8.59
CA ASP A 219 -22.13 3.13 9.46
C ASP A 219 -21.86 1.73 8.89
N SER A 220 -20.59 1.46 8.59
CA SER A 220 -20.07 0.16 8.15
C SER A 220 -20.30 -0.97 9.18
N SER A 221 -20.69 -0.61 10.40
CA SER A 221 -21.08 -1.55 11.46
C SER A 221 -22.29 -2.42 11.07
N LEU A 222 -23.13 -1.95 10.14
CA LEU A 222 -24.26 -2.73 9.62
C LEU A 222 -23.84 -3.88 8.70
N ASN A 223 -22.74 -3.77 7.94
CA ASN A 223 -22.36 -4.81 6.98
C ASN A 223 -21.70 -6.03 7.66
N ASN A 224 -20.87 -5.81 8.67
CA ASN A 224 -20.31 -6.91 9.46
C ASN A 224 -21.37 -7.54 10.38
N GLY A 225 -22.27 -6.74 10.96
CA GLY A 225 -23.43 -7.25 11.70
C GLY A 225 -24.33 -8.12 10.83
N MET A 226 -24.67 -7.67 9.62
CA MET A 226 -25.49 -8.44 8.68
C MET A 226 -24.82 -9.75 8.25
N ALA A 227 -23.53 -9.76 7.94
CA ALA A 227 -22.81 -10.99 7.58
C ALA A 227 -22.85 -12.04 8.69
N VAL A 228 -22.65 -11.63 9.95
CA VAL A 228 -22.77 -12.52 11.12
C VAL A 228 -24.20 -12.98 11.31
N THR A 229 -25.19 -12.10 11.10
CA THR A 229 -26.61 -12.44 11.23
C THR A 229 -27.05 -13.46 10.18
N TYR A 230 -26.62 -13.30 8.91
CA TYR A 230 -26.90 -14.26 7.84
C TYR A 230 -26.24 -15.62 8.11
N LEU A 231 -25.02 -15.64 8.65
CA LEU A 231 -24.34 -16.88 9.02
C LEU A 231 -25.09 -17.61 10.15
N LEU A 232 -25.59 -16.86 11.14
CA LEU A 232 -26.39 -17.39 12.26
C LEU A 232 -27.74 -17.94 11.79
N ILE A 233 -28.43 -17.22 10.89
CA ILE A 233 -29.69 -17.68 10.27
C ILE A 233 -29.44 -18.96 9.47
N PHE A 234 -28.34 -19.03 8.70
CA PHE A 234 -28.00 -20.22 7.92
C PHE A 234 -27.72 -21.44 8.81
N LEU A 235 -27.03 -21.25 9.93
CA LEU A 235 -26.78 -22.32 10.91
C LEU A 235 -28.07 -22.79 11.60
N ILE A 236 -28.97 -21.87 11.98
CA ILE A 236 -30.27 -22.21 12.57
C ILE A 236 -31.14 -22.96 11.55
N ALA A 237 -31.20 -22.50 10.30
CA ALA A 237 -31.95 -23.17 9.24
C ALA A 237 -31.42 -24.59 8.97
N SER A 238 -30.10 -24.75 8.94
CA SER A 238 -29.43 -26.05 8.78
C SER A 238 -29.73 -26.99 9.95
N TYR A 239 -29.74 -26.47 11.19
CA TYR A 239 -30.11 -27.23 12.38
C TYR A 239 -31.57 -27.69 12.34
N LEU A 240 -32.50 -26.80 11.96
CA LEU A 240 -33.92 -27.14 11.84
C LEU A 240 -34.19 -28.18 10.74
N LEU A 241 -33.45 -28.14 9.63
CA LEU A 241 -33.52 -29.15 8.58
C LEU A 241 -33.04 -30.53 9.07
N LEU A 242 -31.94 -30.57 9.83
CA LEU A 242 -31.45 -31.80 10.46
C LEU A 242 -32.42 -32.35 11.51
N PHE A 243 -33.07 -31.47 12.28
CA PHE A 243 -34.07 -31.88 13.27
C PHE A 243 -35.35 -32.42 12.60
N ARG A 244 -35.73 -31.84 11.45
CA ARG A 244 -36.90 -32.29 10.68
C ARG A 244 -36.67 -33.67 10.06
N THR A 245 -35.48 -33.93 9.53
CA THR A 245 -35.14 -35.26 8.99
C THR A 245 -35.08 -36.33 10.08
N GLU A 246 -34.56 -36.01 11.28
CA GLU A 246 -34.62 -36.92 12.43
C GLU A 246 -36.06 -37.24 12.85
N ARG A 247 -36.96 -36.25 12.85
CA ARG A 247 -38.36 -36.46 13.23
C ARG A 247 -39.10 -37.35 12.23
N HIS A 248 -38.87 -37.16 10.93
CA HIS A 248 -39.42 -38.04 9.89
C HIS A 248 -38.82 -39.45 9.97
N SER A 249 -37.53 -39.59 10.26
CA SER A 249 -36.89 -40.89 10.48
C SER A 249 -37.56 -41.65 11.64
N ARG A 250 -37.80 -41.00 12.79
CA ARG A 250 -38.47 -41.64 13.94
C ARG A 250 -39.93 -41.98 13.68
N GLN A 251 -40.66 -41.14 12.93
CA GLN A 251 -42.02 -41.46 12.51
C GLN A 251 -42.07 -42.64 11.54
N SER A 252 -41.13 -42.73 10.60
CA SER A 252 -41.03 -43.86 9.67
C SER A 252 -40.69 -45.18 10.38
N GLU A 253 -39.77 -45.16 11.37
CA GLU A 253 -39.47 -46.34 12.20
C GLU A 253 -40.68 -46.77 13.05
N ALA A 254 -41.46 -45.82 13.58
CA ALA A 254 -42.69 -46.12 14.32
C ALA A 254 -43.77 -46.75 13.41
N LEU A 255 -43.89 -46.27 12.18
CA LEU A 255 -44.83 -46.80 11.18
C LEU A 255 -44.42 -48.20 10.69
N ILE A 256 -43.11 -48.46 10.57
CA ILE A 256 -42.60 -49.80 10.22
C ILE A 256 -42.82 -50.79 11.37
N ARG A 257 -42.64 -50.40 12.64
CA ARG A 257 -43.03 -51.26 13.78
C ARG A 257 -44.53 -51.51 13.88
N ALA A 258 -45.35 -50.50 13.59
CA ALA A 258 -46.80 -50.66 13.56
C ALA A 258 -47.27 -51.59 12.43
N ARG A 259 -46.57 -51.62 11.28
CA ARG A 259 -46.84 -52.57 10.18
C ARG A 259 -46.24 -53.97 10.40
N GLY A 260 -45.08 -54.07 11.06
CA GLY A 260 -44.42 -55.35 11.35
C GLY A 260 -45.09 -56.19 12.44
N GLY A 261 -46.01 -55.60 13.21
CA GLY A 261 -46.77 -56.29 14.27
C GLY A 261 -48.05 -57.01 13.81
N VAL A 262 -48.39 -57.00 12.51
CA VAL A 262 -49.69 -57.49 12.00
C VAL A 262 -49.58 -58.87 11.29
N HIS A 263 -48.40 -59.49 11.24
CA HIS A 263 -48.24 -60.85 10.69
C HIS A 263 -47.52 -61.79 11.65
N SER A 264 -48.21 -62.27 12.68
CA SER A 264 -47.82 -63.52 13.34
C SER A 264 -48.96 -64.30 14.01
N ASN A 265 -50.21 -64.11 13.63
CA ASN A 265 -51.31 -64.96 14.11
C ASN A 265 -52.29 -65.23 12.96
N THR A 266 -52.06 -66.33 12.24
CA THR A 266 -53.04 -67.28 11.69
C THR A 266 -52.36 -68.13 10.62
N PHE A 267 -51.91 -69.33 10.98
CA PHE A 267 -52.19 -70.52 10.17
C PHE A 267 -51.95 -71.80 10.97
N THR A 268 -52.96 -72.65 10.96
CA THR A 268 -53.22 -73.86 11.74
C THR A 268 -52.49 -75.12 11.24
N ALA A 269 -52.17 -76.03 12.17
CA ALA A 269 -52.62 -77.43 12.12
C ALA A 269 -52.62 -78.00 13.55
#